data_AF-A0A841TVE4-F1
#
_entry.id   AF-A0A841TVE4-F1
#
_cell.length_a   1.000
_cell.length_b   1.000
_cell.length_c   1.000
_cell.angle_alpha   90.00
_cell.angle_beta   90.00
_cell.angle_gamma   90.00
#
_symmetry.space_group_name_H-M   'P 1'
#
loop_
_entity.id
_entity.type
_entity.pdbx_description
1 polymer ?
#
loop_
_entity_poly.entity_id
_entity_poly.type
_entity_poly.pdbx_seq_one_letter_code
_entity_poly.pdbx_strand_id
1 'polypeptide(L)'
;MVKDVEYKELLEKKYGKPLKEIMHELIVDRFMDQWTGAKELGIPTELFVKWRTRFRLGPMQRSADLAEKRRLEMIGKYKKEFQNIDLRRDFLFKEEISLRGFKEVIERMLELSKQKRVRLHVDSISDMSVMFQINIFESIISYLEQYEKNELHKKFDLDLQFLNLDQNFE
;
A
#
# COMPACT_ATOMS: atom_id res chain seq x y z
N MET A 1 -22.57 -34.95 15.67
CA MET A 1 -21.90 -33.85 14.95
C MET A 1 -21.22 -32.99 16.01
N VAL A 2 -19.90 -33.11 16.17
CA VAL A 2 -19.13 -32.36 17.19
C VAL A 2 -19.27 -30.87 16.89
N LYS A 3 -19.64 -30.07 17.90
CA LYS A 3 -19.97 -28.65 17.71
C LYS A 3 -18.67 -27.84 17.56
N ASP A 4 -18.69 -26.80 16.73
CA ASP A 4 -17.61 -25.81 16.51
C ASP A 4 -16.86 -25.42 17.81
N VAL A 5 -17.61 -25.24 18.89
CA VAL A 5 -17.12 -24.90 20.24
C VAL A 5 -16.24 -26.00 20.85
N GLU A 6 -16.61 -27.27 20.70
CA GLU A 6 -15.88 -28.41 21.26
C GLU A 6 -14.51 -28.58 20.59
N TYR A 7 -14.45 -28.43 19.25
CA TYR A 7 -13.18 -28.44 18.53
C TYR A 7 -12.30 -27.25 18.89
N LYS A 8 -12.89 -26.06 19.05
CA LYS A 8 -12.14 -24.87 19.46
C LYS A 8 -11.48 -25.08 20.83
N GLU A 9 -12.25 -25.48 21.84
CA GLU A 9 -11.75 -25.68 23.20
C GLU A 9 -10.67 -26.76 23.26
N LEU A 10 -10.85 -27.85 22.51
CA LEU A 10 -9.87 -28.94 22.42
C LEU A 10 -8.55 -28.48 21.81
N LEU A 11 -8.59 -27.67 20.75
CA LEU A 11 -7.40 -27.13 20.10
C LEU A 11 -6.72 -26.07 20.97
N GLU A 12 -7.47 -25.14 21.57
CA GLU A 12 -6.90 -24.11 22.45
C GLU A 12 -6.21 -24.76 23.66
N LYS A 13 -6.80 -25.83 24.22
CA LYS A 13 -6.17 -26.60 25.30
C LYS A 13 -4.92 -27.38 24.85
N LYS A 14 -4.95 -27.97 23.65
CA LYS A 14 -3.83 -28.76 23.10
C LYS A 14 -2.61 -27.89 22.78
N TYR A 15 -2.83 -26.71 22.21
CA TYR A 15 -1.76 -25.83 21.74
C TYR A 15 -1.43 -24.69 22.72
N GLY A 16 -2.23 -24.49 23.77
CA GLY A 16 -2.01 -23.47 24.80
C GLY A 16 -2.13 -22.03 24.29
N LYS A 17 -2.76 -21.83 23.14
CA LYS A 17 -2.91 -20.53 22.47
C LYS A 17 -4.34 -20.37 21.94
N PRO A 18 -4.84 -19.14 21.75
CA PRO A 18 -6.14 -18.89 21.12
C PRO A 18 -6.20 -19.48 19.70
N LEU A 19 -7.38 -19.97 19.30
CA LEU A 19 -7.60 -20.61 17.99
C LEU A 19 -7.17 -19.69 16.82
N LYS A 20 -7.37 -18.38 16.95
CA LYS A 20 -6.95 -17.41 15.93
C LYS A 20 -5.43 -17.45 15.69
N GLU A 21 -4.63 -17.59 16.74
CA GLU A 21 -3.17 -17.68 16.65
C GLU A 21 -2.73 -19.00 16.04
N ILE A 22 -3.35 -20.10 16.46
CA ILE A 22 -3.12 -21.43 15.87
C ILE A 22 -3.38 -21.40 14.36
N MET A 23 -4.53 -20.85 13.96
CA MET A 23 -4.90 -20.73 12.56
C MET A 23 -3.97 -19.79 11.78
N HIS A 24 -3.51 -18.70 12.41
CA HIS A 24 -2.51 -17.81 11.82
C HIS A 24 -1.20 -18.56 11.57
N GLU A 25 -0.69 -19.28 12.55
CA GLU A 25 0.57 -20.04 12.43
C GLU A 25 0.51 -21.05 11.28
N LEU A 26 -0.58 -21.82 11.18
CA LEU A 26 -0.74 -22.82 10.13
C LEU A 26 -0.86 -22.21 8.72
N ILE A 27 -1.62 -21.12 8.57
CA ILE A 27 -1.94 -20.56 7.25
C ILE A 27 -0.90 -19.53 6.79
N VAL A 28 -0.40 -18.71 7.71
CA VAL A 28 0.49 -17.59 7.41
C VAL A 28 1.94 -18.00 7.51
N ASP A 29 2.32 -18.65 8.61
CA ASP A 29 3.73 -18.93 8.90
C ASP A 29 4.19 -20.24 8.25
N ARG A 30 3.30 -21.24 8.21
CA ARG A 30 3.57 -22.57 7.63
C ARG A 30 2.97 -22.79 6.23
N PHE A 31 2.29 -21.79 5.67
CA PHE A 31 1.71 -21.79 4.31
C PHE A 31 0.82 -23.01 3.98
N MET A 32 0.11 -23.55 4.98
CA MET A 32 -0.72 -24.74 4.76
C MET A 32 -2.00 -24.42 3.98
N ASP A 33 -2.34 -25.32 3.06
CA ASP A 33 -3.62 -25.30 2.39
C ASP A 33 -4.75 -25.87 3.28
N GLN A 34 -5.98 -25.79 2.78
CA GLN A 34 -7.17 -26.18 3.56
C GLN A 34 -7.20 -27.67 3.92
N TRP A 35 -6.56 -28.54 3.12
CA TRP A 35 -6.55 -29.98 3.34
C TRP A 35 -5.48 -30.35 4.38
N THR A 36 -4.28 -29.80 4.20
CA THR A 36 -3.14 -30.05 5.09
C THR A 36 -3.39 -29.48 6.48
N GLY A 37 -3.91 -28.24 6.56
CA GLY A 37 -4.24 -27.61 7.83
C GLY A 37 -5.38 -28.29 8.59
N ALA A 38 -6.41 -28.75 7.88
CA ALA A 38 -7.50 -29.52 8.49
C ALA A 38 -7.01 -30.86 9.04
N LYS A 39 -6.14 -31.55 8.29
CA LYS A 39 -5.52 -32.81 8.70
C LYS A 39 -4.61 -32.63 9.93
N GLU A 40 -3.78 -31.60 9.95
CA GLU A 40 -2.89 -31.27 11.09
C GLU A 40 -3.68 -31.04 12.39
N LEU A 41 -4.81 -30.34 12.27
CA LEU A 41 -5.69 -30.05 13.40
C LEU A 41 -6.65 -31.20 13.76
N GLY A 42 -6.76 -32.23 12.92
CA GLY A 42 -7.70 -33.33 13.11
C GLY A 42 -9.17 -32.90 13.02
N ILE A 43 -9.47 -31.90 12.19
CA ILE A 43 -10.82 -31.33 12.04
C ILE A 43 -11.35 -31.51 10.60
N PRO A 44 -12.68 -31.40 10.40
CA PRO A 44 -13.25 -31.35 9.04
C PRO A 44 -12.74 -30.14 8.24
N THR A 45 -12.48 -30.34 6.94
CA THR A 45 -12.02 -29.27 6.02
C THR A 45 -12.96 -28.06 6.01
N GLU A 46 -14.27 -28.30 6.05
CA GLU A 46 -15.28 -27.23 6.08
C GLU A 46 -15.14 -26.33 7.32
N LEU A 47 -14.80 -26.92 8.47
CA LEU A 47 -14.58 -26.19 9.71
C LEU A 47 -13.29 -25.36 9.63
N PHE A 48 -12.22 -25.93 9.07
CA PHE A 48 -10.98 -25.20 8.81
C PHE A 48 -11.21 -23.99 7.89
N VAL A 49 -11.96 -24.17 6.78
CA VAL A 49 -12.31 -23.09 5.85
C VAL A 49 -13.18 -22.04 6.54
N LYS A 50 -14.17 -22.45 7.33
CA LYS A 50 -15.04 -21.55 8.11
C LYS A 50 -14.21 -20.67 9.05
N TRP A 51 -13.26 -21.25 9.77
CA TRP A 51 -12.37 -20.50 10.66
C TRP A 51 -11.39 -19.60 9.90
N ARG A 52 -10.79 -20.09 8.81
CA ARG A 52 -9.95 -19.26 7.92
C ARG A 52 -10.69 -18.01 7.46
N THR A 53 -11.93 -18.16 7.00
CA THR A 53 -12.77 -17.04 6.55
C THR A 53 -13.15 -16.12 7.70
N ARG A 54 -13.57 -16.69 8.84
CA ARG A 54 -13.93 -15.94 10.06
C ARG A 54 -12.78 -15.07 10.57
N PHE A 55 -11.56 -15.60 10.56
CA PHE A 55 -10.36 -14.88 10.99
C PHE A 55 -9.70 -14.05 9.90
N ARG A 56 -10.30 -14.00 8.70
CA ARG A 56 -9.81 -13.24 7.55
C ARG A 56 -8.40 -13.64 7.09
N LEU A 57 -8.03 -14.91 7.27
CA LEU A 57 -6.70 -15.43 6.95
C LEU A 57 -6.54 -15.86 5.48
N GLY A 58 -7.60 -15.73 4.67
CA GLY A 58 -7.52 -15.99 3.23
C GLY A 58 -6.56 -15.01 2.53
N PRO A 59 -5.89 -15.42 1.44
CA PRO A 59 -4.90 -14.58 0.74
C PRO A 59 -5.48 -13.23 0.29
N MET A 60 -6.72 -13.21 -0.23
CA MET A 60 -7.39 -11.96 -0.61
C MET A 60 -7.71 -11.04 0.57
N GLN A 61 -8.15 -11.62 1.69
CA GLN A 61 -8.49 -10.85 2.89
C GLN A 61 -7.24 -10.25 3.55
N ARG A 62 -6.14 -11.02 3.62
CA ARG A 62 -4.84 -10.54 4.08
C ARG A 62 -4.30 -9.42 3.19
N SER A 63 -4.42 -9.56 1.87
CA SER A 63 -4.04 -8.50 0.93
C SER A 63 -4.84 -7.22 1.16
N ALA A 64 -6.16 -7.34 1.36
CA ALA A 64 -7.02 -6.22 1.68
C ALA A 64 -6.67 -5.56 3.03
N ASP A 65 -6.41 -6.35 4.07
CA ASP A 65 -6.04 -5.85 5.39
C ASP A 65 -4.67 -5.12 5.36
N LEU A 66 -3.71 -5.66 4.60
CA LEU A 66 -2.42 -5.02 4.39
C LEU A 66 -2.55 -3.72 3.59
N ALA A 67 -3.37 -3.71 2.54
CA ALA A 67 -3.65 -2.51 1.75
C ALA A 67 -4.27 -1.42 2.62
N GLU A 68 -5.25 -1.78 3.46
CA GLU A 68 -5.88 -0.85 4.39
C GLU A 68 -4.90 -0.30 5.42
N LYS A 69 -4.04 -1.15 6.00
CA LYS A 69 -3.00 -0.73 6.92
C LYS A 69 -2.05 0.29 6.27
N ARG A 70 -1.54 -0.02 5.07
CA ARG A 70 -0.67 0.90 4.30
C ARG A 70 -1.36 2.22 3.98
N ARG A 71 -2.65 2.18 3.66
CA ARG A 71 -3.47 3.37 3.41
C ARG A 71 -3.54 4.26 4.65
N LEU A 72 -3.84 3.68 5.82
CA LEU A 72 -3.90 4.41 7.09
C LEU A 72 -2.55 5.00 7.50
N GLU A 73 -1.46 4.25 7.33
CA GLU A 73 -0.10 4.73 7.58
C GLU A 73 0.25 5.94 6.71
N MET A 74 -0.06 5.87 5.41
CA MET A 74 0.19 6.95 4.46
C MET A 74 -0.65 8.20 4.78
N ILE A 75 -1.94 8.04 5.11
CA ILE A 75 -2.80 9.14 5.57
C ILE A 75 -2.23 9.75 6.86
N GLY A 76 -1.73 8.92 7.77
CA GLY A 76 -1.05 9.37 8.99
C GLY A 76 0.20 10.21 8.70
N LYS A 77 1.01 9.81 7.71
CA LYS A 77 2.18 10.58 7.25
C LYS A 77 1.75 11.96 6.72
N TYR A 78 0.76 12.01 5.85
CA TYR A 78 0.24 13.29 5.33
C TYR A 78 -0.31 14.18 6.45
N LYS A 79 -1.09 13.63 7.38
CA LYS A 79 -1.56 14.40 8.55
C LYS A 79 -0.43 15.08 9.32
N LYS A 80 0.74 14.44 9.44
CA LYS A 80 1.93 15.01 10.10
C LYS A 80 2.61 16.08 9.25
N GLU A 81 2.80 15.82 7.95
CA GLU A 81 3.42 16.78 7.01
C GLU A 81 2.68 18.13 6.99
N PHE A 82 1.35 18.10 7.10
CA PHE A 82 0.52 19.30 6.97
C PHE A 82 0.04 19.94 8.28
N GLN A 83 0.61 19.60 9.44
CA GLN A 83 0.18 20.24 10.70
C GLN A 83 0.37 21.77 10.68
N ASN A 84 1.35 22.27 9.90
CA ASN A 84 1.74 23.67 9.89
C ASN A 84 1.77 24.31 8.48
N ILE A 85 1.13 23.68 7.48
CA ILE A 85 1.15 24.18 6.10
C ILE A 85 -0.09 25.03 5.84
N ASP A 86 0.11 26.30 5.48
CA ASP A 86 -0.96 27.15 4.97
C ASP A 86 -1.22 26.86 3.49
N LEU A 87 -2.40 26.32 3.20
CA LEU A 87 -2.86 26.05 1.83
C LEU A 87 -3.34 27.30 1.11
N ARG A 88 -3.54 28.42 1.81
CA ARG A 88 -4.05 29.69 1.24
C ARG A 88 -2.95 30.71 0.98
N ARG A 89 -1.69 30.39 1.31
CA ARG A 89 -0.54 31.25 0.99
C ARG A 89 -0.50 31.58 -0.51
N ASP A 90 -0.11 32.82 -0.80
CA ASP A 90 0.04 33.31 -2.16
C ASP A 90 1.18 32.58 -2.90
N PHE A 91 1.07 32.54 -4.23
CA PHE A 91 2.12 32.05 -5.11
C PHE A 91 3.25 33.08 -5.21
N LEU A 92 4.49 32.63 -5.01
CA LEU A 92 5.69 33.46 -5.08
C LEU A 92 6.05 33.82 -6.53
N PHE A 93 5.84 32.90 -7.47
CA PHE A 93 6.24 33.04 -8.87
C PHE A 93 5.03 33.16 -9.82
N LYS A 94 3.89 33.64 -9.31
CA LYS A 94 2.61 33.69 -10.02
C LYS A 94 2.68 34.40 -11.38
N GLU A 95 3.45 35.47 -11.45
CA GLU A 95 3.55 36.35 -12.62
C GLU A 95 4.65 35.90 -13.60
N GLU A 96 5.33 34.79 -13.32
CA GLU A 96 6.40 34.25 -14.16
C GLU A 96 5.92 33.04 -14.97
N ILE A 97 6.33 32.96 -16.24
CA ILE A 97 6.29 31.73 -17.03
C ILE A 97 7.68 31.10 -16.96
N SER A 98 7.96 30.44 -15.82
CA SER A 98 9.26 29.84 -15.52
C SER A 98 9.12 28.42 -14.98
N LEU A 99 10.20 27.62 -15.05
CA LEU A 99 10.20 26.27 -14.45
C LEU A 99 10.02 26.31 -12.93
N ARG A 100 10.46 27.40 -12.26
CA ARG A 100 10.24 27.61 -10.83
C ARG A 100 8.78 27.89 -10.51
N GLY A 101 8.13 28.74 -11.31
CA GLY A 101 6.67 28.94 -11.19
C GLY A 101 5.88 27.68 -11.48
N PHE A 102 6.28 26.90 -12.49
CA PHE A 102 5.67 25.60 -12.76
C PHE A 102 5.88 24.62 -11.59
N LYS A 103 7.09 24.52 -11.03
CA LYS A 103 7.40 23.69 -9.87
C LYS A 103 6.51 24.08 -8.68
N GLU A 104 6.40 25.37 -8.37
CA GLU A 104 5.53 25.86 -7.30
C GLU A 104 4.08 25.43 -7.53
N VAL A 105 3.53 25.60 -8.73
CA VAL A 105 2.15 25.16 -9.04
C VAL A 105 1.96 23.67 -8.77
N ILE A 106 2.88 22.82 -9.22
CA ILE A 106 2.80 21.38 -9.01
C ILE A 106 2.93 21.01 -7.53
N GLU A 107 3.82 21.66 -6.77
CA GLU A 107 3.92 21.50 -5.32
C GLU A 107 2.59 21.86 -4.65
N ARG A 108 1.96 22.97 -5.02
CA ARG A 108 0.68 23.42 -4.46
C ARG A 108 -0.46 22.46 -4.81
N MET A 109 -0.46 21.89 -6.02
CA MET A 109 -1.39 20.83 -6.42
C MET A 109 -1.17 19.53 -5.62
N LEU A 110 0.08 19.14 -5.37
CA LEU A 110 0.44 18.00 -4.54
C LEU A 110 -0.09 18.15 -3.11
N GLU A 111 0.11 19.33 -2.51
CA GLU A 111 -0.40 19.65 -1.18
C GLU A 111 -1.93 19.51 -1.10
N LEU A 112 -2.64 20.07 -2.09
CA LEU A 112 -4.10 19.97 -2.18
C LEU A 112 -4.58 18.51 -2.32
N SER A 113 -3.93 17.72 -3.17
CA SER A 113 -4.30 16.31 -3.37
C SER A 113 -4.05 15.46 -2.12
N LYS A 114 -2.92 15.65 -1.43
CA LYS A 114 -2.64 14.99 -0.14
C LYS A 114 -3.69 15.36 0.92
N GLN A 115 -4.10 16.63 0.96
CA GLN A 115 -5.13 17.11 1.88
C GLN A 115 -6.53 16.57 1.59
N LYS A 116 -6.93 16.47 0.32
CA LYS A 116 -8.17 15.80 -0.08
C LYS A 116 -8.22 14.39 0.48
N ARG A 117 -7.11 13.65 0.38
CA ARG A 117 -7.00 12.27 0.88
C ARG A 117 -7.06 12.16 2.40
N VAL A 118 -6.62 13.18 3.13
CA VAL A 118 -6.71 13.24 4.60
C VAL A 118 -8.11 13.60 5.08
N ARG A 119 -8.79 14.52 4.40
CA ARG A 119 -10.05 15.13 4.87
C ARG A 119 -11.31 14.49 4.31
N LEU A 120 -11.25 13.93 3.10
CA LEU A 120 -12.42 13.34 2.45
C LEU A 120 -12.41 11.84 2.65
N HIS A 121 -13.54 11.30 3.12
CA HIS A 121 -13.86 9.88 2.93
C HIS A 121 -14.22 9.68 1.46
N VAL A 122 -13.20 9.58 0.62
CA VAL A 122 -13.33 9.22 -0.79
C VAL A 122 -13.62 7.72 -0.88
N ASP A 123 -14.53 7.34 -1.77
CA ASP A 123 -14.75 5.93 -2.12
C ASP A 123 -13.47 5.31 -2.73
N SER A 124 -13.45 3.99 -2.92
CA SER A 124 -12.23 3.28 -3.36
C SER A 124 -11.70 3.75 -4.72
N ILE A 125 -12.59 4.12 -5.66
CA ILE A 125 -12.21 4.55 -7.01
C ILE A 125 -11.63 5.97 -6.97
N SER A 126 -12.28 6.87 -6.24
CA SER A 126 -11.82 8.24 -6.07
C SER A 126 -10.53 8.32 -5.23
N ASP A 127 -10.35 7.46 -4.22
CA ASP A 127 -9.09 7.37 -3.48
C ASP A 127 -7.93 6.95 -4.39
N MET A 128 -8.17 5.97 -5.28
CA MET A 128 -7.19 5.52 -6.25
C MET A 128 -6.82 6.63 -7.24
N SER A 129 -7.80 7.37 -7.75
CA SER A 129 -7.56 8.53 -8.63
C SER A 129 -6.70 9.60 -7.95
N VAL A 130 -7.00 9.93 -6.69
CA VAL A 130 -6.21 10.90 -5.91
C VAL A 130 -4.79 10.37 -5.66
N MET A 131 -4.63 9.07 -5.37
CA MET A 131 -3.31 8.44 -5.23
C MET A 131 -2.48 8.57 -6.50
N PHE A 132 -3.06 8.30 -7.67
CA PHE A 132 -2.37 8.46 -8.95
C PHE A 132 -1.95 9.90 -9.20
N GLN A 133 -2.82 10.87 -8.89
CA GLN A 133 -2.47 12.29 -9.01
C GLN A 133 -1.29 12.68 -8.12
N ILE A 134 -1.27 12.22 -6.86
CA ILE A 134 -0.15 12.45 -5.94
C ILE A 134 1.15 11.91 -6.54
N ASN A 135 1.16 10.66 -7.01
CA ASN A 135 2.34 10.04 -7.60
C ASN A 135 2.84 10.79 -8.86
N ILE A 136 1.91 11.29 -9.69
CA ILE A 136 2.24 12.07 -10.88
C ILE A 136 2.93 13.37 -10.46
N PHE A 137 2.36 14.11 -9.51
CA PHE A 137 2.97 15.37 -9.06
C PHE A 137 4.34 15.16 -8.40
N GLU A 138 4.51 14.13 -7.57
CA GLU A 138 5.80 13.76 -6.99
C GLU A 138 6.84 13.41 -8.08
N SER A 139 6.41 12.69 -9.13
CA SER A 139 7.27 12.37 -10.27
C SER A 139 7.68 13.61 -11.05
N ILE A 140 6.75 14.54 -11.31
CA ILE A 140 7.04 15.79 -12.01
C ILE A 140 8.04 16.63 -11.21
N ILE A 141 7.82 16.80 -9.90
CA ILE A 141 8.75 17.55 -9.03
C ILE A 141 10.14 16.91 -9.06
N SER A 142 10.21 15.58 -8.93
CA SER A 142 11.47 14.85 -9.01
C SER A 142 12.19 15.06 -10.36
N TYR A 143 11.46 15.06 -11.47
CA TYR A 143 12.06 15.35 -12.78
C TYR A 143 12.53 16.79 -12.92
N LEU A 144 11.78 17.77 -12.38
CA LEU A 144 12.24 19.16 -12.36
C LEU A 144 13.53 19.31 -11.54
N GLU A 145 13.64 18.64 -10.39
CA GLU A 145 14.86 18.67 -9.58
C GLU A 145 16.06 18.01 -10.26
N GLN A 146 15.83 16.87 -10.91
CA GLN A 146 16.87 16.21 -11.71
C GLN A 146 17.29 17.07 -12.91
N TYR A 147 16.34 17.78 -13.52
CA TYR A 147 16.63 18.72 -14.60
C TYR A 147 17.50 19.88 -14.11
N GLU A 148 17.12 20.51 -12.99
CA GLU A 148 17.88 21.61 -12.36
C GLU A 148 19.31 21.20 -11.99
N LYS A 149 19.53 19.92 -11.67
CA LYS A 149 20.85 19.34 -11.36
C LYS A 149 21.62 18.81 -12.58
N ASN A 150 21.07 18.95 -13.79
CA ASN A 150 21.63 18.39 -15.02
C ASN A 150 21.83 16.85 -14.95
N GLU A 151 20.98 16.15 -14.20
CA GLU A 151 21.02 14.70 -14.03
C GLU A 151 20.16 13.96 -15.07
N LEU A 152 19.11 14.62 -15.59
CA LEU A 152 18.21 14.02 -16.57
C LEU A 152 18.90 13.59 -17.86
N HIS A 153 19.81 14.41 -18.37
CA HIS A 153 20.59 14.08 -19.57
C HIS A 153 21.45 12.83 -19.35
N LYS A 154 22.12 12.74 -18.19
CA LYS A 154 22.92 11.56 -17.83
C LYS A 154 22.07 10.30 -17.74
N LYS A 155 20.88 10.42 -17.14
CA LYS A 155 19.93 9.30 -17.05
C LYS A 155 19.52 8.82 -18.44
N PHE A 156 19.16 9.75 -19.32
CA PHE A 156 18.82 9.43 -20.71
C PHE A 156 19.96 8.71 -21.43
N ASP A 157 21.19 9.22 -21.31
CA ASP A 157 22.36 8.61 -21.95
C ASP A 157 22.64 7.20 -21.41
N LEU A 158 22.47 6.98 -20.11
CA LEU A 158 22.61 5.65 -19.49
C LEU A 158 21.52 4.69 -19.98
N ASP A 159 20.26 5.12 -19.98
CA ASP A 159 19.14 4.30 -20.44
C ASP A 159 19.31 3.91 -21.93
N LEU A 160 19.82 4.83 -22.75
CA LEU A 160 20.17 4.56 -24.15
C LEU A 160 21.31 3.54 -24.29
N GLN A 161 22.35 3.64 -23.45
CA GLN A 161 23.44 2.66 -23.43
C GLN A 161 22.94 1.27 -23.07
N PHE A 162 22.05 1.14 -22.08
CA PHE A 162 21.47 -0.14 -21.70
C PHE A 162 20.68 -0.79 -22.85
N LEU A 163 19.85 -0.01 -23.54
CA LEU A 163 19.10 -0.51 -24.71
C LEU A 163 20.03 -0.98 -25.84
N ASN A 164 21.14 -0.29 -26.07
CA ASN A 164 22.11 -0.67 -27.10
C ASN A 164 22.97 -1.88 -26.69
N LEU A 165 23.17 -2.13 -25.39
CA LEU A 165 23.87 -3.32 -24.91
C LEU A 165 23.02 -4.58 -25.12
N ASP A 166 21.70 -4.51 -24.91
CA ASP A 166 20.77 -5.62 -25.14
C ASP A 166 20.72 -6.05 -26.62
N GLN A 167 20.96 -5.14 -27.57
CA GLN A 167 20.99 -5.44 -29.01
C GLN A 167 22.28 -6.14 -29.49
N ASN A 168 23.33 -6.21 -28.67
CA ASN A 168 24.61 -6.86 -29.03
C ASN A 168 24.69 -8.33 -28.59
N PHE A 169 23.59 -8.89 -28.06
CA PHE A 169 23.50 -10.29 -27.63
C PHE A 169 22.55 -11.15 -28.51
N GLU A 170 22.10 -10.63 -29.66
CA GLU A 170 21.44 -11.41 -30.74
C GLU A 170 22.40 -11.67 -31.91
#